data_AF-A0A965GG67-F1
#
_entry.id   AF-A0A965GG67-F1
#
_cell.length_a   1.000
_cell.length_b   1.000
_cell.length_c   1.000
_cell.angle_alpha   90.00
_cell.angle_beta   90.00
_cell.angle_gamma   90.00
#
_symmetry.space_group_name_H-M   'P 1'
#
loop_
_entity.id
_entity.type
_entity.pdbx_description
1 polymer ?
#
loop_
_entity_poly.entity_id
_entity_poly.type
_entity_poly.pdbx_seq_one_letter_code
_entity_poly.pdbx_strand_id
1 'polypeptide(L)'
;MSSDTRPLIIACGALATEIRVVLRASGVDESIEIKYLPANLHNRPENITPQVAELLDQNSARPIFVAYADCGTGGHLDLLLERYPSVKRLPGAHCYEFFAGTTDFL
;
A
#
# COMPACT_ATOMS: atom_id res chain seq x y z
N MET A 1 -13.97 -22.13 5.14
CA MET A 1 -13.35 -20.83 5.51
C MET A 1 -13.89 -19.81 4.52
N SER A 2 -14.75 -18.89 4.95
CA SER A 2 -15.25 -17.85 4.03
C SER A 2 -14.08 -16.95 3.67
N SER A 3 -13.70 -16.93 2.40
CA SER A 3 -12.70 -15.98 1.89
C SER A 3 -13.27 -14.58 2.04
N ASP A 4 -12.63 -13.73 2.83
CA ASP A 4 -13.02 -12.33 2.98
C ASP A 4 -12.99 -11.65 1.61
N THR A 5 -14.13 -11.13 1.16
CA THR A 5 -14.32 -10.50 -0.15
C THR A 5 -14.21 -8.98 -0.12
N ARG A 6 -14.01 -8.38 1.06
CA ARG A 6 -13.87 -6.92 1.20
C ARG A 6 -12.70 -6.42 0.34
N PRO A 7 -12.68 -5.18 -0.16
CA PRO A 7 -11.47 -4.61 -0.74
C PRO A 7 -10.29 -4.68 0.25
N LEU A 8 -9.07 -4.86 -0.26
CA LEU A 8 -7.84 -4.88 0.54
C LEU A 8 -7.00 -3.64 0.26
N ILE A 9 -6.49 -3.02 1.31
CA ILE A 9 -5.40 -2.05 1.23
C ILE A 9 -4.12 -2.69 1.78
N ILE A 10 -3.08 -2.80 0.96
CA ILE A 10 -1.73 -3.16 1.41
C ILE A 10 -0.98 -1.86 1.67
N ALA A 11 -0.79 -1.50 2.93
CA ALA A 11 -0.35 -0.17 3.34
C ALA A 11 1.04 -0.15 3.96
N CYS A 12 1.71 0.98 3.81
CA CYS A 12 2.90 1.28 4.58
C CYS A 12 2.56 1.52 6.06
N GLY A 13 3.27 0.85 6.97
CA GLY A 13 3.12 1.06 8.41
C GLY A 13 3.42 2.49 8.87
N ALA A 14 4.21 3.26 8.11
CA ALA A 14 4.48 4.66 8.40
C ALA A 14 3.25 5.58 8.22
N LEU A 15 2.23 5.14 7.47
CA LEU A 15 0.99 5.89 7.21
C LEU A 15 -0.22 5.32 7.96
N ALA A 16 0.01 4.45 8.96
CA ALA A 16 -1.06 3.69 9.58
C ALA A 16 -2.09 4.55 10.32
N THR A 17 -1.64 5.65 10.94
CA THR A 17 -2.54 6.56 11.65
C THR A 17 -3.40 7.33 10.66
N GLU A 18 -2.77 7.86 9.61
CA GLU A 18 -3.34 8.74 8.60
C GLU A 18 -4.39 8.01 7.77
N ILE A 19 -4.06 6.81 7.28
CA ILE A 19 -4.99 5.96 6.51
C ILE A 19 -6.24 5.66 7.35
N ARG A 20 -6.06 5.29 8.63
CA ARG A 20 -7.20 5.02 9.52
C ARG A 20 -8.07 6.27 9.74
N VAL A 21 -7.47 7.45 9.86
CA VAL A 21 -8.22 8.71 10.00
C VAL A 21 -9.08 8.96 8.75
N VAL A 22 -8.50 8.81 7.56
CA VAL A 22 -9.22 9.02 6.29
C VAL A 22 -10.37 8.02 6.11
N LEU A 23 -10.14 6.74 6.41
CA LEU A 23 -11.17 5.70 6.25
C LEU A 23 -12.33 5.87 7.22
N ARG A 24 -12.04 6.25 8.49
CA ARG A 24 -13.08 6.59 9.47
C ARG A 24 -13.87 7.82 9.05
N ALA A 25 -13.20 8.87 8.59
CA ALA A 25 -13.87 10.08 8.10
C ALA A 25 -14.75 9.80 6.88
N SER A 26 -14.37 8.81 6.06
CA SER A 26 -15.15 8.35 4.90
C SER A 26 -16.26 7.35 5.26
N GLY A 27 -16.31 6.84 6.50
CA GLY A 27 -17.31 5.86 6.95
C GLY A 27 -17.18 4.47 6.33
N VAL A 28 -16.00 4.07 5.86
CA VAL A 28 -15.78 2.79 5.14
C VAL A 28 -14.77 1.86 5.84
N ASP A 29 -14.33 2.20 7.04
CA ASP A 29 -13.26 1.50 7.77
C ASP A 29 -13.60 0.06 8.16
N GLU A 30 -14.88 -0.29 8.34
CA GLU A 30 -15.32 -1.67 8.56
C GLU A 30 -15.48 -2.46 7.25
N SER A 31 -15.70 -1.77 6.13
CA SER A 31 -15.95 -2.36 4.80
C SER A 31 -14.67 -2.69 4.03
N ILE A 32 -13.51 -2.27 4.52
CA ILE A 32 -12.21 -2.44 3.88
C ILE A 32 -11.26 -3.15 4.86
N GLU A 33 -10.55 -4.17 4.39
CA GLU A 33 -9.44 -4.73 5.16
C GLU A 33 -8.15 -3.97 4.87
N ILE A 34 -7.30 -3.82 5.86
CA ILE A 34 -5.99 -3.18 5.70
C ILE A 34 -4.92 -4.09 6.28
N LYS A 35 -3.89 -4.38 5.49
CA LYS A 35 -2.68 -5.05 5.91
C LYS A 35 -1.53 -4.06 5.88
N TYR A 36 -0.96 -3.77 7.05
CA TYR A 36 0.21 -2.90 7.17
C TYR A 36 1.49 -3.71 7.08
N LEU A 37 2.38 -3.34 6.16
CA LEU A 37 3.76 -3.82 6.21
C LEU A 37 4.57 -3.02 7.25
N PRO A 38 5.59 -3.63 7.86
CA PRO A 38 6.41 -2.96 8.88
C PRO A 38 7.02 -1.64 8.38
N ALA A 39 6.93 -0.58 9.18
CA ALA A 39 7.47 0.74 8.81
C ALA A 39 9.00 0.74 8.64
N ASN A 40 9.71 -0.17 9.29
CA ASN A 40 11.17 -0.29 9.17
C ASN A 40 11.64 -0.75 7.79
N LEU A 41 10.74 -1.19 6.89
CA LEU A 41 11.08 -1.52 5.51
C LEU A 41 11.62 -0.32 4.72
N HIS A 42 11.39 0.93 5.14
CA HIS A 42 12.04 2.09 4.54
C HIS A 42 13.57 2.06 4.64
N ASN A 43 14.12 1.35 5.63
CA ASN A 43 15.56 1.18 5.78
C ASN A 43 16.11 -0.02 4.99
N ARG A 44 15.21 -0.82 4.40
CA ARG A 44 15.50 -2.04 3.64
C ARG A 44 14.53 -2.14 2.44
N PRO A 45 14.55 -1.16 1.53
CA PRO A 45 13.56 -1.05 0.45
C PRO A 45 13.51 -2.30 -0.45
N GLU A 46 14.61 -3.05 -0.56
CA GLU A 46 14.69 -4.32 -1.27
C GLU A 46 13.66 -5.37 -0.79
N ASN A 47 13.15 -5.23 0.44
CA ASN A 47 12.18 -6.14 1.03
C ASN A 47 10.72 -5.69 0.83
N ILE A 48 10.45 -4.49 0.30
CA ILE A 48 9.09 -3.99 0.08
C ILE A 48 8.41 -4.81 -1.03
N THR A 49 9.02 -4.86 -2.21
CA THR A 49 8.49 -5.55 -3.39
C THR A 49 8.13 -7.03 -3.12
N PRO A 50 8.99 -7.87 -2.51
CA PRO A 50 8.65 -9.27 -2.27
C PRO A 50 7.48 -9.45 -1.27
N GLN A 51 7.38 -8.61 -0.23
CA GLN A 51 6.27 -8.68 0.72
C GLN A 51 4.95 -8.19 0.12
N VAL A 52 4.99 -7.17 -0.73
CA VAL A 52 3.80 -6.74 -1.48
C VAL A 52 3.36 -7.85 -2.43
N ALA A 53 4.28 -8.49 -3.16
CA ALA A 53 3.97 -9.59 -4.08
C ALA A 53 3.27 -10.76 -3.35
N GLU A 54 3.80 -11.18 -2.20
CA GLU A 54 3.20 -12.24 -1.39
C GLU A 54 1.75 -11.91 -1.01
N LEU A 55 1.49 -10.68 -0.57
CA LEU A 55 0.14 -10.24 -0.21
C LEU A 55 -0.79 -10.13 -1.43
N LEU A 56 -0.29 -9.72 -2.59
CA LEU A 56 -1.07 -9.69 -3.83
C LEU A 56 -1.50 -11.10 -4.24
N ASP A 57 -0.57 -12.05 -4.23
CA ASP A 57 -0.83 -13.44 -4.64
C ASP A 57 -1.85 -14.12 -3.72
N GLN A 58 -1.69 -13.95 -2.40
CA GLN A 58 -2.59 -14.49 -1.39
C GLN A 58 -4.02 -13.91 -1.46
N ASN A 59 -4.22 -12.75 -2.08
CA ASN A 59 -5.48 -12.02 -2.07
C ASN A 59 -5.99 -11.68 -3.48
N SER A 60 -5.51 -12.37 -4.51
CA SER A 60 -5.79 -12.09 -5.94
C SER A 60 -7.27 -12.15 -6.36
N ALA A 61 -8.15 -12.77 -5.56
CA ALA A 61 -9.58 -12.94 -5.85
C ALA A 61 -10.47 -11.73 -5.47
N ARG A 62 -9.89 -10.63 -4.98
CA ARG A 62 -10.61 -9.43 -4.49
C ARG A 62 -9.92 -8.15 -4.94
N PRO A 63 -10.61 -6.99 -4.90
CA PRO A 63 -9.99 -5.71 -5.23
C PRO A 63 -8.85 -5.36 -4.27
N ILE A 64 -7.70 -4.94 -4.80
CA ILE A 64 -6.54 -4.53 -4.00
C ILE A 64 -6.07 -3.13 -4.41
N PHE A 65 -5.75 -2.31 -3.41
CA PHE A 65 -5.02 -1.06 -3.57
C PHE A 65 -3.73 -1.11 -2.74
N VAL A 66 -2.62 -0.68 -3.33
CA VAL A 66 -1.30 -0.65 -2.67
C VAL A 66 -1.06 0.76 -2.14
N ALA A 67 -1.32 0.97 -0.84
CA ALA A 67 -0.99 2.21 -0.14
C ALA A 67 0.51 2.31 0.19
N TYR A 68 1.35 2.17 -0.84
CA TYR A 68 2.80 2.37 -0.86
C TYR A 68 3.17 3.26 -2.05
N ALA A 69 4.01 4.27 -1.80
CA ALA A 69 4.78 4.93 -2.85
C ALA A 69 5.98 4.03 -3.24
N ASP A 70 6.88 4.50 -4.11
CA ASP A 70 8.07 3.72 -4.47
C ASP A 70 8.94 3.40 -3.24
N CYS A 71 9.12 4.38 -2.36
CA CYS A 71 9.75 4.20 -1.05
C CYS A 71 11.17 3.59 -1.12
N GLY A 72 11.90 3.88 -2.20
CA GLY A 72 13.29 3.46 -2.41
C GLY A 72 13.44 2.15 -3.17
N THR A 73 12.36 1.56 -3.68
CA THR A 73 12.46 0.33 -4.49
C THR A 73 13.10 0.56 -5.85
N GLY A 74 13.23 1.82 -6.29
CA GLY A 74 13.85 2.15 -7.57
C GLY A 74 13.02 1.65 -8.76
N GLY A 75 11.69 1.70 -8.64
CA GLY A 75 10.74 1.28 -9.68
C GLY A 75 10.41 -0.22 -9.67
N HIS A 76 11.03 -1.03 -8.82
CA HIS A 76 10.71 -2.46 -8.75
C HIS A 76 9.27 -2.73 -8.31
N LEU A 77 8.69 -1.85 -7.49
CA LEU A 77 7.27 -1.95 -7.14
C LEU A 77 6.38 -1.71 -8.36
N ASP A 78 6.71 -0.76 -9.23
CA ASP A 78 5.95 -0.53 -10.48
C ASP A 78 6.03 -1.74 -11.41
N LEU A 79 7.24 -2.25 -11.63
CA LEU A 79 7.49 -3.44 -12.47
C LEU A 79 6.75 -4.67 -11.94
N LEU A 80 6.61 -4.82 -10.62
CA LEU A 80 5.77 -5.86 -10.04
C LEU A 80 4.30 -5.67 -10.41
N LEU A 81 3.78 -4.44 -10.27
CA LEU A 81 2.36 -4.13 -10.47
C LEU A 81 1.90 -4.24 -11.92
N GLU A 82 2.80 -4.21 -12.91
CA GLU A 82 2.49 -4.54 -14.32
C GLU A 82 1.84 -5.92 -14.48
N ARG A 83 2.09 -6.86 -13.55
CA ARG A 83 1.49 -8.20 -13.54
C ARG A 83 0.07 -8.23 -12.98
N TYR A 84 -0.37 -7.14 -12.34
CA TYR A 84 -1.65 -7.02 -11.65
C TYR A 84 -2.41 -5.79 -12.20
N PRO A 85 -3.00 -5.87 -13.41
CA PRO A 85 -3.49 -4.71 -14.15
C PRO A 85 -4.64 -3.94 -13.46
N SER A 86 -5.34 -4.56 -12.51
CA SER A 86 -6.40 -3.91 -11.72
C SER A 86 -5.88 -3.20 -10.46
N VAL A 87 -4.62 -3.44 -10.08
CA VAL A 87 -4.02 -2.91 -8.86
C VAL A 87 -3.38 -1.56 -9.15
N LYS A 88 -3.70 -0.59 -8.31
CA LYS A 88 -3.07 0.74 -8.31
C LYS A 88 -2.29 0.93 -7.02
N ARG A 89 -1.33 1.84 -7.05
CA ARG A 89 -0.59 2.25 -5.86
C ARG A 89 -0.65 3.74 -5.58
N LEU A 90 -0.23 4.15 -4.38
CA LEU A 90 0.01 5.56 -4.08
C LEU A 90 1.09 6.12 -5.02
N PRO A 91 0.92 7.36 -5.51
CA PRO A 91 1.95 8.03 -6.29
C PRO A 91 3.11 8.48 -5.39
N GLY A 92 4.16 9.01 -6.01
CA GLY A 92 5.32 9.59 -5.33
C GLY A 92 6.52 8.65 -5.21
N ALA A 93 7.67 9.25 -4.92
CA ALA A 93 8.93 8.58 -4.66
C ALA A 93 9.00 8.07 -3.22
N HIS A 94 8.33 8.75 -2.27
CA HIS A 94 8.27 8.34 -0.88
C HIS A 94 6.87 8.44 -0.28
N CYS A 95 6.59 7.57 0.67
CA CYS A 95 5.31 7.48 1.35
C CYS A 95 5.10 8.75 2.22
N TYR A 96 6.18 9.35 2.71
CA TYR A 96 6.16 10.67 3.35
C TYR A 96 5.94 11.82 2.39
N GLU A 97 6.41 11.75 1.13
CA GLU A 97 6.10 12.76 0.11
C GLU A 97 4.59 12.79 -0.14
N PHE A 98 3.96 11.61 -0.26
CA PHE A 98 2.51 11.52 -0.40
C PHE A 98 1.78 12.14 0.81
N PHE A 99 2.26 11.90 2.04
CA PHE A 99 1.65 12.44 3.25
C PHE A 99 1.82 13.95 3.39
N ALA A 100 3.04 14.46 3.22
CA ALA A 100 3.35 15.88 3.36
C ALA A 100 2.81 16.71 2.19
N GLY A 101 2.60 16.09 1.03
CA GLY A 101 2.35 16.76 -0.23
C GLY A 101 3.67 17.06 -0.96
N THR A 102 3.68 16.86 -2.28
CA THR A 102 4.90 16.99 -3.10
C THR A 102 5.54 18.38 -3.00
N THR A 103 4.75 19.45 -2.84
CA THR A 103 5.26 20.82 -2.71
C THR A 103 6.09 21.04 -1.44
N ASP A 104 5.71 20.39 -0.33
CA ASP A 104 6.39 20.57 0.96
C ASP A 104 7.55 19.57 1.16
N PHE A 105 7.67 18.58 0.26
CA PHE A 105 8.72 17.55 0.30
C PHE A 105 9.97 17.90 -0.52
N LEU A 106 9.81 18.67 -1.61
CA LEU A 106 10.90 19.10 -2.51
C LEU A 106 11.51 20.44 -2.07
#